data_AF-A0AAN4YLZ1-F1
#
_entry.id   AF-A0AAN4YLZ1-F1
#
_cell.length_a   1.000
_cell.length_b   1.000
_cell.length_c   1.000
_cell.angle_alpha   90.00
_cell.angle_beta   90.00
_cell.angle_gamma   90.00
#
_symmetry.space_group_name_H-M   'P 1'
#
loop_
_entity.id
_entity.type
_entity.pdbx_description
1 polymer ?
#
loop_
_entity_poly.entity_id
_entity_poly.type
_entity_poly.pdbx_seq_one_letter_code
_entity_poly.pdbx_strand_id
1 'polypeptide(L)'
;MVGNQTYSYKGLVVGGPQPGSDDTPVYRADSFICQAAIHAGVITNTIGGCGVLKLEGATHSFPASKQNGISSVGFPSTFPKSFSFVSLGSSQETCPNDPRWPLLGITIGALATLWLLCRSPPVLFFSTFFMVFCQVGLVSDPPTLPQFADLVSSLLANLLPASFVAFVLFRYCARPLLRPLSDATYQITKTFLYLPPVFIGALNNYTFARLIPLERLTPHDIQRQPGAKVALAMVIPTVICIILSQAWQIRQGGLMPHYLKIYCTMGLILLILLPLPGLRLRIHHYILAILLMPGTAIPTRPSLVYQGLLLGLFMNGIARWGFASIIETPAALGELPGGAHGWWGSTFPNVTDTTVNITLPGPGSNELYHGNGNITFTLWEKERMADLGVDGVSVLVNDVERWRGYLDEDTLGEFTWHRHGHNGLELLHRPTIESDQADIDSKDMEDEDDNRPEDLFFRFAFLKGAEAGKYGGAGVWLEDGGWISPPPPKR
;
A
#
# COMPACT_ATOMS: atom_id res chain seq x y z
N MET A 1 6.77 4.53 8.71
CA MET A 1 7.39 4.61 10.06
C MET A 1 7.58 6.09 10.35
N VAL A 2 7.56 6.50 11.62
CA VAL A 2 7.78 7.90 12.01
C VAL A 2 8.63 7.90 13.28
N GLY A 3 9.90 8.31 13.17
CA GLY A 3 10.85 8.23 14.28
C GLY A 3 10.99 6.80 14.80
N ASN A 4 10.78 6.56 16.10
CA ASN A 4 10.81 5.21 16.68
C ASN A 4 9.49 4.43 16.57
N GLN A 5 8.42 5.02 15.99
CA GLN A 5 7.10 4.42 15.96
C GLN A 5 6.77 3.80 14.59
N THR A 6 6.11 2.64 14.62
CA THR A 6 5.59 1.98 13.42
C THR A 6 4.08 2.03 13.43
N TYR A 7 3.52 2.58 12.35
CA TYR A 7 2.08 2.70 12.16
C TYR A 7 1.64 1.80 11.01
N SER A 8 0.53 1.11 11.20
CA SER A 8 -0.08 0.23 10.21
C SER A 8 -1.60 0.45 10.21
N TYR A 9 -2.26 0.21 9.07
CA TYR A 9 -3.71 0.37 8.90
C TYR A 9 -4.27 1.78 9.17
N LYS A 10 -3.43 2.82 9.08
CA LYS A 10 -3.85 4.22 9.09
C LYS A 10 -3.05 5.01 8.06
N GLY A 11 -3.62 6.09 7.54
CA GLY A 11 -2.87 6.95 6.63
C GLY A 11 -1.80 7.76 7.36
N LEU A 12 -0.75 8.12 6.64
CA LEU A 12 0.40 8.84 7.16
C LEU A 12 0.16 10.34 7.05
N VAL A 13 -0.13 10.98 8.18
CA VAL A 13 -0.16 12.44 8.32
C VAL A 13 0.74 12.77 9.50
N VAL A 14 1.83 13.48 9.26
CA VAL A 14 2.83 13.84 10.26
C VAL A 14 2.87 15.37 10.37
N GLY A 15 2.64 15.89 11.58
CA GLY A 15 2.48 17.33 11.83
C GLY A 15 1.03 17.80 11.89
N GLY A 16 0.87 19.10 12.01
CA GLY A 16 -0.41 19.74 12.32
C GLY A 16 -0.20 21.09 12.99
N PRO A 17 -1.29 21.76 13.40
CA PRO A 17 -1.18 23.00 14.16
C PRO A 17 -0.63 22.72 15.56
N GLN A 18 0.15 23.67 16.05
CA GLN A 18 0.67 23.61 17.41
C GLN A 18 -0.46 23.84 18.41
N PRO A 19 -0.56 23.06 19.50
CA PRO A 19 -1.63 23.22 20.48
C PRO A 19 -1.65 24.64 21.07
N GLY A 20 -2.75 25.36 20.87
CA GLY A 20 -2.91 26.73 21.40
C GLY A 20 -2.26 27.83 20.57
N SER A 21 -1.72 27.51 19.38
CA SER A 21 -1.30 28.51 18.38
C SER A 21 -2.30 28.58 17.23
N ASP A 22 -2.46 29.78 16.68
CA ASP A 22 -3.22 30.04 15.44
C ASP A 22 -2.31 29.93 14.18
N ASP A 23 -1.08 29.43 14.34
CA ASP A 23 -0.14 29.24 13.23
C ASP A 23 -0.67 28.27 12.18
N THR A 24 -0.21 28.48 10.94
CA THR A 24 -0.57 27.62 9.82
C THR A 24 -0.03 26.19 10.08
N PRO A 25 -0.88 25.15 9.98
CA PRO A 25 -0.43 23.77 10.14
C PRO A 25 0.68 23.40 9.15
N VAL A 26 1.78 22.87 9.67
CA VAL A 26 2.91 22.37 8.87
C VAL A 26 2.93 20.84 8.92
N TYR A 27 3.09 20.23 7.76
CA TYR A 27 3.12 18.77 7.57
C TYR A 27 4.43 18.32 6.95
N ARG A 28 4.88 17.13 7.33
CA ARG A 28 6.07 16.50 6.76
C ARG A 28 5.84 16.17 5.28
N ALA A 29 6.84 16.36 4.41
CA ALA A 29 6.68 16.21 2.96
C ALA A 29 6.26 14.81 2.46
N ASP A 30 6.44 13.77 3.28
CA ASP A 30 5.98 12.40 3.00
C ASP A 30 4.56 12.08 3.50
N SER A 31 3.86 13.08 4.08
CA SER A 31 2.47 12.94 4.48
C SER A 31 1.54 12.82 3.27
N PHE A 32 0.47 12.02 3.38
CA PHE A 32 -0.55 11.94 2.33
C PHE A 32 -1.27 13.28 2.18
N ILE A 33 -1.03 13.95 1.05
CA ILE A 33 -1.52 15.30 0.75
C ILE A 33 -3.04 15.44 0.97
N CYS A 34 -3.85 14.53 0.43
CA CYS A 34 -5.31 14.62 0.58
C CYS A 34 -5.76 14.48 2.04
N GLN A 35 -5.10 13.62 2.82
CA GLN A 35 -5.43 13.47 4.25
C GLN A 35 -4.94 14.65 5.07
N ALA A 36 -3.76 15.19 4.77
CA ALA A 36 -3.27 16.41 5.38
C ALA A 36 -4.19 17.61 5.05
N ALA A 37 -4.73 17.69 3.84
CA ALA A 37 -5.68 18.72 3.42
C ALA A 37 -7.02 18.62 4.18
N ILE A 38 -7.55 17.40 4.35
CA ILE A 38 -8.74 17.18 5.19
C ILE A 38 -8.44 17.54 6.64
N HIS A 39 -7.29 17.11 7.16
CA HIS A 39 -6.86 17.41 8.52
C HIS A 39 -6.78 18.93 8.74
N ALA A 40 -6.16 19.67 7.80
CA ALA A 40 -6.08 21.13 7.80
C ALA A 40 -7.42 21.85 7.57
N GLY A 41 -8.48 21.14 7.18
CA GLY A 41 -9.79 21.73 6.89
C GLY A 41 -9.90 22.40 5.52
N VAL A 42 -8.93 22.19 4.62
CA VAL A 42 -8.90 22.77 3.27
C VAL A 42 -9.92 22.10 2.36
N ILE A 43 -10.10 20.79 2.51
CA ILE A 43 -11.08 20.00 1.77
C ILE A 43 -11.84 19.09 2.73
N THR A 44 -12.95 18.51 2.27
CA THR A 44 -13.70 17.53 3.07
C THR A 44 -13.54 16.12 2.53
N ASN A 45 -13.72 15.11 3.40
CA ASN A 45 -13.63 13.71 3.01
C ASN A 45 -14.81 13.24 2.11
N THR A 46 -15.90 14.00 2.03
CA THR A 46 -17.11 13.60 1.31
C THR A 46 -17.08 13.99 -0.16
N ILE A 47 -16.69 15.24 -0.44
CA ILE A 47 -16.68 15.80 -1.81
C ILE A 47 -15.26 15.98 -2.36
N GLY A 48 -14.24 15.85 -1.52
CA GLY A 48 -12.88 16.24 -1.88
C GLY A 48 -12.78 17.76 -2.06
N GLY A 49 -11.97 18.18 -3.02
CA GLY A 49 -11.79 19.58 -3.38
C GLY A 49 -10.39 19.85 -3.92
N CYS A 50 -10.05 21.11 -4.08
CA CYS A 50 -8.70 21.54 -4.38
C CYS A 50 -8.10 22.31 -3.22
N GLY A 51 -6.79 22.19 -3.10
CA GLY A 51 -5.98 23.02 -2.23
C GLY A 51 -4.72 23.43 -2.95
N VAL A 52 -4.17 24.57 -2.56
CA VAL A 52 -2.82 24.97 -2.95
C VAL A 52 -1.89 24.64 -1.80
N LEU A 53 -0.85 23.89 -2.11
CA LEU A 53 0.19 23.48 -1.18
C LEU A 53 1.40 24.38 -1.39
N LYS A 54 1.91 24.95 -0.29
CA LYS A 54 3.17 25.70 -0.28
C LYS A 54 4.25 24.77 0.25
N LEU A 55 5.29 24.54 -0.56
CA LEU A 55 6.47 23.80 -0.12
C LEU A 55 7.26 24.71 0.81
N GLU A 56 7.57 24.20 1.99
CA GLU A 56 8.36 24.86 3.01
C GLU A 56 9.73 24.17 3.14
N GLY A 57 10.65 24.82 3.85
CA GLY A 57 12.00 24.33 4.10
C GLY A 57 12.09 23.19 5.11
N ALA A 58 13.22 23.12 5.81
CA ALA A 58 13.36 22.23 6.95
C ALA A 58 12.45 22.69 8.10
N THR A 59 11.99 21.75 8.91
CA THR A 59 11.21 22.05 10.12
C THR A 59 11.66 21.12 11.23
N HIS A 60 11.96 21.69 12.40
CA HIS A 60 12.62 21.03 13.53
C HIS A 60 11.67 20.14 14.34
N SER A 61 10.38 20.47 14.43
CA SER A 61 9.42 19.56 15.07
C SER A 61 8.02 19.62 14.45
N PHE A 62 7.31 18.51 14.59
CA PHE A 62 5.95 18.35 14.08
C PHE A 62 5.02 17.94 15.22
N PRO A 63 4.07 18.79 15.64
CA PRO A 63 3.14 18.45 16.70
C PRO A 63 2.10 17.43 16.23
N ALA A 64 1.71 16.54 17.12
CA ALA A 64 0.57 15.64 16.91
C ALA A 64 -0.73 16.36 17.26
N SER A 65 -1.76 16.19 16.44
CA SER A 65 -3.09 16.76 16.73
C SER A 65 -4.20 15.90 16.13
N LYS A 66 -5.45 16.23 16.44
CA LYS A 66 -6.61 15.58 15.84
C LYS A 66 -7.58 16.64 15.34
N GLN A 67 -7.76 16.71 14.03
CA GLN A 67 -8.66 17.65 13.37
C GLN A 67 -9.46 16.97 12.26
N ASN A 68 -10.71 17.39 12.07
CA ASN A 68 -11.56 16.97 10.96
C ASN A 68 -11.66 15.44 10.77
N GLY A 69 -11.63 14.70 11.88
CA GLY A 69 -11.71 13.23 11.91
C GLY A 69 -10.39 12.50 11.61
N ILE A 70 -9.28 13.21 11.39
CA ILE A 70 -7.95 12.64 11.15
C ILE A 70 -7.08 12.89 12.39
N SER A 71 -6.34 11.87 12.82
CA SER A 71 -5.33 11.99 13.87
C SER A 71 -3.95 12.01 13.21
N SER A 72 -3.24 13.13 13.33
CA SER A 72 -1.86 13.21 12.87
C SER A 72 -0.88 12.62 13.88
N VAL A 73 0.34 12.39 13.43
CA VAL A 73 1.45 11.85 14.19
C VAL A 73 2.46 12.96 14.45
N GLY A 74 2.98 13.01 15.67
CA GLY A 74 4.06 13.92 16.02
C GLY A 74 5.41 13.35 15.61
N PHE A 75 6.33 14.23 15.26
CA PHE A 75 7.72 13.87 14.98
C PHE A 75 8.63 14.88 15.70
N PRO A 76 9.34 14.46 16.76
CA PRO A 76 10.13 15.35 17.61
C PRO A 76 11.55 15.50 17.07
N SER A 77 11.69 15.76 15.77
CA SER A 77 12.99 15.92 15.12
C SER A 77 12.87 16.57 13.75
N THR A 78 13.99 17.06 13.26
CA THR A 78 14.08 17.79 12.00
C THR A 78 13.79 16.91 10.79
N PHE A 79 12.97 17.43 9.87
CA PHE A 79 12.74 16.84 8.55
C PHE A 79 13.06 17.85 7.43
N PRO A 80 13.75 17.45 6.34
CA PRO A 80 14.36 18.40 5.40
C PRO A 80 13.38 19.18 4.53
N LYS A 81 12.14 18.70 4.38
CA LYS A 81 11.09 19.34 3.58
C LYS A 81 9.75 19.20 4.27
N SER A 82 9.02 20.28 4.37
CA SER A 82 7.65 20.30 4.88
C SER A 82 6.73 21.03 3.91
N PHE A 83 5.44 21.03 4.19
CA PHE A 83 4.49 21.82 3.45
C PHE A 83 3.36 22.34 4.34
N SER A 84 2.78 23.44 3.90
CA SER A 84 1.60 24.06 4.46
C SER A 84 0.53 24.22 3.39
N PHE A 85 -0.70 24.52 3.78
CA PHE A 85 -1.77 24.82 2.84
C PHE A 85 -2.07 26.31 2.84
N VAL A 86 -2.24 26.87 1.64
CA VAL A 86 -2.60 28.26 1.44
C VAL A 86 -4.12 28.37 1.46
N SER A 87 -4.65 29.33 2.23
CA SER A 87 -6.09 29.65 2.20
C SER A 87 -6.45 30.30 0.85
N LEU A 88 -7.45 29.74 0.18
CA LEU A 88 -7.96 30.26 -1.09
C LEU A 88 -9.22 31.09 -0.84
N GLY A 89 -9.37 32.18 -1.60
CA GLY A 89 -10.65 32.88 -1.64
C GLY A 89 -11.71 32.04 -2.36
N SER A 90 -12.99 32.23 -2.04
CA SER A 90 -14.12 31.47 -2.63
C SER A 90 -14.21 31.55 -4.16
N SER A 91 -13.66 32.59 -4.78
CA SER A 91 -13.56 32.74 -6.24
C SER A 91 -12.42 31.92 -6.88
N GLN A 92 -11.43 31.51 -6.10
CA GLN A 92 -10.24 30.76 -6.52
C GLN A 92 -10.39 29.25 -6.32
N GLU A 93 -11.39 28.80 -5.54
CA GLU A 93 -11.72 27.38 -5.31
C GLU A 93 -12.50 26.74 -6.48
N THR A 94 -12.13 27.07 -7.72
CA THR A 94 -12.81 26.57 -8.93
C THR A 94 -12.14 25.31 -9.47
N CYS A 95 -12.37 24.19 -8.80
CA CYS A 95 -11.90 22.90 -9.27
C CYS A 95 -12.99 21.98 -9.80
N PRO A 96 -12.65 21.09 -10.74
CA PRO A 96 -13.59 20.09 -11.23
C PRO A 96 -14.10 19.23 -10.07
N ASN A 97 -15.41 19.09 -9.98
CA ASN A 97 -16.01 18.13 -9.06
C ASN A 97 -15.58 16.71 -9.41
N ASP A 98 -15.45 15.87 -8.39
CA ASP A 98 -15.17 14.45 -8.55
C ASP A 98 -16.23 13.79 -9.45
N PRO A 99 -15.85 13.32 -10.66
CA PRO A 99 -16.81 12.80 -11.62
C PRO A 99 -17.24 11.36 -11.31
N ARG A 100 -16.66 10.71 -10.28
CA ARG A 100 -16.88 9.28 -10.02
C ARG A 100 -18.33 8.92 -9.79
N TRP A 101 -19.04 9.66 -8.93
CA TRP A 101 -20.44 9.37 -8.60
C TRP A 101 -21.42 9.69 -9.74
N PRO A 102 -21.33 10.86 -10.40
CA PRO A 102 -22.16 11.14 -11.58
C PRO A 102 -21.97 10.10 -12.70
N LEU A 103 -20.72 9.77 -13.04
CA LEU A 103 -20.42 8.80 -14.10
C LEU A 103 -20.88 7.39 -13.71
N LEU A 104 -20.73 7.00 -12.43
CA LEU A 104 -21.28 5.74 -11.93
C LEU A 104 -22.81 5.69 -12.08
N GLY A 105 -23.50 6.79 -11.74
CA GLY A 105 -24.95 6.90 -11.91
C GLY A 105 -25.39 6.74 -13.36
N ILE A 106 -24.67 7.35 -14.31
CA ILE A 106 -24.90 7.21 -15.75
C ILE A 106 -24.69 5.76 -16.19
N THR A 107 -23.59 5.12 -15.78
CA THR A 107 -23.28 3.73 -16.11
C THR A 107 -24.34 2.77 -15.56
N ILE A 108 -24.79 2.96 -14.31
CA ILE A 108 -25.87 2.19 -13.69
C ILE A 108 -27.18 2.39 -14.47
N GLY A 109 -27.56 3.63 -14.77
CA GLY A 109 -28.77 3.95 -15.51
C GLY A 109 -28.79 3.30 -16.90
N ALA A 110 -27.71 3.45 -17.66
CA ALA A 110 -27.57 2.87 -18.99
C ALA A 110 -27.63 1.33 -18.96
N LEU A 111 -26.93 0.68 -18.02
CA LEU A 111 -27.00 -0.77 -17.88
C LEU A 111 -28.36 -1.25 -17.36
N ALA A 112 -29.02 -0.52 -16.46
CA ALA A 112 -30.35 -0.87 -15.99
C ALA A 112 -31.38 -0.79 -17.14
N THR A 113 -31.33 0.27 -17.95
CA THR A 113 -32.16 0.39 -19.16
C THR A 113 -31.88 -0.76 -20.14
N LEU A 114 -30.61 -1.08 -20.39
CA LEU A 114 -30.24 -2.20 -21.25
C LEU A 114 -30.78 -3.53 -20.70
N TRP A 115 -30.62 -3.78 -19.40
CA TRP A 115 -31.07 -4.99 -18.73
C TRP A 115 -32.59 -5.10 -18.61
N LEU A 116 -33.33 -3.99 -18.64
CA LEU A 116 -34.79 -4.01 -18.67
C LEU A 116 -35.35 -4.21 -20.08
N LEU A 117 -34.67 -3.73 -21.12
CA LEU A 117 -35.19 -3.71 -22.49
C LEU A 117 -34.62 -4.81 -23.40
N CYS A 118 -33.41 -5.32 -23.12
CA CYS A 118 -32.75 -6.32 -23.95
C CYS A 118 -32.90 -7.73 -23.37
N ARG A 119 -33.29 -8.69 -24.21
CA ARG A 119 -33.42 -10.11 -23.81
C ARG A 119 -32.20 -10.97 -24.18
N SER A 120 -31.27 -10.43 -24.94
CA SER A 120 -30.15 -11.18 -25.53
C SER A 120 -29.03 -11.39 -24.49
N PRO A 121 -28.74 -12.64 -24.04
CA PRO A 121 -27.68 -12.90 -23.07
C PRO A 121 -26.29 -12.39 -23.47
N PRO A 122 -25.83 -12.52 -24.74
CA PRO A 122 -24.57 -11.93 -25.17
C PRO A 122 -24.52 -10.42 -24.97
N VAL A 123 -25.58 -9.70 -25.37
CA VAL A 123 -25.63 -8.23 -25.27
C VAL A 123 -25.59 -7.81 -23.80
N LEU A 124 -26.39 -8.45 -22.95
CA LEU A 124 -26.39 -8.14 -21.52
C LEU A 124 -25.02 -8.38 -20.88
N PHE A 125 -24.39 -9.53 -21.14
CA PHE A 125 -23.12 -9.89 -20.53
C PHE A 125 -21.96 -9.01 -21.02
N PHE A 126 -21.77 -8.88 -22.34
CA PHE A 126 -20.61 -8.17 -22.89
C PHE A 126 -20.72 -6.65 -22.73
N SER A 127 -21.92 -6.06 -22.80
CA SER A 127 -22.10 -4.64 -22.50
C SER A 127 -21.84 -4.35 -21.02
N THR A 128 -22.34 -5.20 -20.10
CA THR A 128 -22.01 -5.08 -18.67
C THR A 128 -20.51 -5.22 -18.44
N PHE A 129 -19.87 -6.23 -19.04
CA PHE A 129 -18.42 -6.42 -18.93
C PHE A 129 -17.66 -5.18 -19.39
N PHE A 130 -17.91 -4.71 -20.61
CA PHE A 130 -17.16 -3.59 -21.19
C PHE A 130 -17.40 -2.28 -20.41
N MET A 131 -18.66 -1.92 -20.17
CA MET A 131 -18.99 -0.65 -19.50
C MET A 131 -18.48 -0.61 -18.05
N VAL A 132 -18.62 -1.70 -17.31
CA VAL A 132 -18.14 -1.76 -15.92
C VAL A 132 -16.61 -1.85 -15.87
N PHE A 133 -15.97 -2.56 -16.80
CA PHE A 133 -14.51 -2.61 -16.88
C PHE A 133 -13.91 -1.22 -17.12
N CYS A 134 -14.48 -0.44 -18.06
CA CYS A 134 -14.09 0.95 -18.29
C CYS A 134 -14.40 1.84 -17.07
N GLN A 135 -15.58 1.68 -16.46
CA GLN A 135 -15.96 2.42 -15.25
C GLN A 135 -14.94 2.19 -14.12
N VAL A 136 -14.48 0.95 -13.92
CA VAL A 136 -13.48 0.68 -12.89
C VAL A 136 -12.13 1.28 -13.28
N GLY A 137 -11.58 0.92 -14.43
CA GLY A 137 -10.19 1.24 -14.78
C GLY A 137 -9.93 2.70 -15.16
N LEU A 138 -10.98 3.49 -15.45
CA LEU A 138 -10.85 4.92 -15.80
C LEU A 138 -11.45 5.89 -14.78
N VAL A 139 -12.36 5.41 -13.91
CA VAL A 139 -13.18 6.31 -13.08
C VAL A 139 -13.15 5.89 -11.61
N SER A 140 -13.72 4.74 -11.27
CA SER A 140 -14.03 4.39 -9.88
C SER A 140 -12.83 3.88 -9.08
N ASP A 141 -11.95 3.10 -9.71
CA ASP A 141 -10.74 2.56 -9.09
C ASP A 141 -9.65 2.38 -10.17
N PRO A 142 -9.15 3.48 -10.77
CA PRO A 142 -8.12 3.42 -11.80
C PRO A 142 -6.75 3.08 -11.20
N PRO A 143 -5.81 2.51 -11.99
CA PRO A 143 -4.41 2.42 -11.62
C PRO A 143 -3.82 3.76 -11.17
N THR A 144 -2.80 3.74 -10.29
CA THR A 144 -2.10 4.95 -9.83
C THR A 144 -1.10 5.44 -10.87
N LEU A 145 -1.61 5.93 -12.01
CA LEU A 145 -0.83 6.52 -13.08
C LEU A 145 -1.13 8.03 -13.17
N PRO A 146 -0.11 8.89 -13.31
CA PRO A 146 -0.33 10.35 -13.24
C PRO A 146 -1.09 10.89 -14.47
N GLN A 147 -0.86 10.31 -15.65
CA GLN A 147 -1.42 10.79 -16.91
C GLN A 147 -2.60 9.95 -17.38
N PHE A 148 -3.63 10.62 -17.90
CA PHE A 148 -4.82 9.95 -18.44
C PHE A 148 -4.49 9.04 -19.65
N ALA A 149 -3.53 9.43 -20.48
CA ALA A 149 -3.10 8.60 -21.61
C ALA A 149 -2.53 7.25 -21.16
N ASP A 150 -1.80 7.24 -20.04
CA ASP A 150 -1.24 6.01 -19.47
C ASP A 150 -2.33 5.12 -18.87
N LEU A 151 -3.38 5.71 -18.28
CA LEU A 151 -4.57 4.97 -17.85
C LEU A 151 -5.26 4.27 -19.02
N VAL A 152 -5.47 4.98 -20.14
CA VAL A 152 -6.09 4.40 -21.34
C VAL A 152 -5.21 3.29 -21.93
N SER A 153 -3.89 3.52 -22.02
CA SER A 153 -2.94 2.53 -22.50
C SER A 153 -2.97 1.25 -21.64
N SER A 154 -2.92 1.40 -20.31
CA SER A 154 -2.98 0.29 -19.35
C SER A 154 -4.33 -0.44 -19.43
N LEU A 155 -5.44 0.29 -19.52
CA LEU A 155 -6.77 -0.29 -19.66
C LEU A 155 -6.86 -1.17 -20.91
N LEU A 156 -6.41 -0.66 -22.07
CA LEU A 156 -6.48 -1.39 -23.34
C LEU A 156 -5.56 -2.61 -23.36
N ALA A 157 -4.36 -2.52 -22.74
CA ALA A 157 -3.47 -3.66 -22.57
C ALA A 157 -4.13 -4.79 -21.77
N ASN A 158 -4.90 -4.46 -20.75
CA ASN A 158 -5.64 -5.42 -19.93
C ASN A 158 -6.94 -5.90 -20.57
N LEU A 159 -7.62 -5.04 -21.34
CA LEU A 159 -8.95 -5.31 -21.88
C LEU A 159 -8.96 -6.48 -22.89
N LEU A 160 -7.95 -6.58 -23.76
CA LEU A 160 -7.88 -7.64 -24.78
C LEU A 160 -7.81 -9.05 -24.15
N PRO A 161 -6.82 -9.38 -23.29
CA PRO A 161 -6.79 -10.67 -22.61
C PRO A 161 -7.99 -10.86 -21.68
N ALA A 162 -8.48 -9.81 -21.02
CA ALA A 162 -9.69 -9.89 -20.20
C ALA A 162 -10.94 -10.25 -21.02
N SER A 163 -11.05 -9.75 -22.25
CA SER A 163 -12.14 -10.06 -23.17
C SER A 163 -12.12 -11.52 -23.60
N PHE A 164 -10.94 -12.11 -23.81
CA PHE A 164 -10.81 -13.54 -24.08
C PHE A 164 -11.32 -14.38 -22.90
N VAL A 165 -10.90 -14.05 -21.67
CA VAL A 165 -11.38 -14.73 -20.46
C VAL A 165 -12.89 -14.52 -20.30
N ALA A 166 -13.38 -13.29 -20.49
CA ALA A 166 -14.81 -12.98 -20.44
C ALA A 166 -15.62 -13.76 -21.48
N PHE A 167 -15.07 -14.00 -22.67
CA PHE A 167 -15.70 -14.87 -23.67
C PHE A 167 -15.80 -16.33 -23.20
N VAL A 168 -14.76 -16.88 -22.58
CA VAL A 168 -14.78 -18.23 -21.99
C VAL A 168 -15.81 -18.31 -20.86
N LEU A 169 -15.78 -17.34 -19.94
CA LEU A 169 -16.75 -17.22 -18.85
C LEU A 169 -18.18 -17.09 -19.37
N PHE A 170 -18.40 -16.31 -20.43
CA PHE A 170 -19.69 -16.22 -21.10
C PHE A 170 -20.12 -17.58 -21.66
N ARG A 171 -19.25 -18.23 -22.43
CA ARG A 171 -19.56 -19.44 -23.17
C ARG A 171 -19.94 -20.61 -22.27
N TYR A 172 -19.26 -20.75 -21.12
CA TYR A 172 -19.38 -21.89 -20.24
C TYR A 172 -20.12 -21.60 -18.92
N CYS A 173 -20.22 -20.34 -18.48
CA CYS A 173 -20.84 -19.98 -17.21
C CYS A 173 -22.08 -19.09 -17.38
N ALA A 174 -21.94 -17.95 -18.07
CA ALA A 174 -23.04 -16.99 -18.15
C ALA A 174 -24.14 -17.40 -19.14
N ARG A 175 -23.79 -17.98 -20.28
CA ARG A 175 -24.76 -18.44 -21.28
C ARG A 175 -25.68 -19.54 -20.72
N PRO A 176 -25.18 -20.60 -20.03
CA PRO A 176 -26.04 -21.59 -19.39
C PRO A 176 -26.98 -21.01 -18.32
N LEU A 177 -26.54 -19.99 -17.58
CA LEU A 177 -27.36 -19.28 -16.58
C LEU A 177 -28.44 -18.40 -17.24
N LEU A 178 -28.04 -17.55 -18.19
CA LEU A 178 -28.89 -16.46 -18.71
C LEU A 178 -29.82 -16.90 -19.85
N ARG A 179 -29.43 -17.91 -20.65
CA ARG A 179 -30.25 -18.37 -21.78
C ARG A 179 -31.62 -18.91 -21.34
N PRO A 180 -31.73 -19.76 -20.30
CA PRO A 180 -33.04 -20.18 -19.78
C PRO A 180 -33.90 -19.02 -19.23
N LEU A 181 -33.27 -17.91 -18.85
CA LEU A 181 -33.90 -16.72 -18.26
C LEU A 181 -34.11 -15.59 -19.29
N SER A 182 -34.12 -15.93 -20.59
CA SER A 182 -34.30 -14.94 -21.67
C SER A 182 -35.75 -14.49 -21.84
N ASP A 183 -36.71 -15.23 -21.29
CA ASP A 183 -38.12 -14.86 -21.28
C ASP A 183 -38.35 -13.53 -20.54
N ALA A 184 -39.32 -12.74 -21.01
CA ALA A 184 -39.68 -11.44 -20.45
C ALA A 184 -40.16 -11.52 -18.99
N THR A 185 -40.77 -12.64 -18.61
CA THR A 185 -41.24 -12.90 -17.23
C THR A 185 -40.11 -12.80 -16.20
N TYR A 186 -38.87 -13.11 -16.59
CA TYR A 186 -37.70 -13.04 -15.71
C TYR A 186 -36.95 -11.71 -15.81
N GLN A 187 -37.38 -10.76 -16.65
CA GLN A 187 -36.61 -9.56 -16.98
C GLN A 187 -36.30 -8.70 -15.75
N ILE A 188 -37.31 -8.43 -14.93
CA ILE A 188 -37.15 -7.67 -13.67
C ILE A 188 -36.25 -8.47 -12.72
N THR A 189 -36.57 -9.75 -12.50
CA THR A 189 -35.84 -10.62 -11.57
C THR A 189 -34.35 -10.71 -11.91
N LYS A 190 -33.99 -10.96 -13.17
CA LYS A 190 -32.59 -11.07 -13.57
C LYS A 190 -31.85 -9.73 -13.50
N THR A 191 -32.52 -8.62 -13.81
CA THR A 191 -31.94 -7.28 -13.67
C THR A 191 -31.58 -6.99 -12.22
N PHE A 192 -32.52 -7.15 -11.29
CA PHE A 192 -32.31 -6.84 -9.87
C PHE A 192 -31.39 -7.83 -9.15
N LEU A 193 -31.35 -9.10 -9.57
CA LEU A 193 -30.48 -10.09 -8.93
C LEU A 193 -29.07 -10.13 -9.51
N TYR A 194 -28.86 -9.73 -10.76
CA TYR A 194 -27.54 -9.80 -11.40
C TYR A 194 -26.78 -8.49 -11.33
N LEU A 195 -27.42 -7.36 -11.69
CA LEU A 195 -26.73 -6.10 -11.91
C LEU A 195 -26.20 -5.44 -10.61
N PRO A 196 -26.96 -5.36 -9.50
CA PRO A 196 -26.42 -4.78 -8.27
C PRO A 196 -25.19 -5.54 -7.73
N PRO A 197 -25.18 -6.89 -7.68
CA PRO A 197 -23.97 -7.64 -7.32
C PRO A 197 -22.76 -7.38 -8.23
N VAL A 198 -22.95 -7.15 -9.53
CA VAL A 198 -21.86 -6.73 -10.42
C VAL A 198 -21.20 -5.46 -9.91
N PHE A 199 -21.99 -4.43 -9.58
CA PHE A 199 -21.44 -3.18 -9.05
C PHE A 199 -20.83 -3.36 -7.65
N ILE A 200 -21.42 -4.20 -6.79
CA ILE A 200 -20.84 -4.52 -5.48
C ILE A 200 -19.45 -5.13 -5.64
N GLY A 201 -19.27 -6.07 -6.57
CA GLY A 201 -17.96 -6.68 -6.86
C GLY A 201 -17.01 -5.74 -7.58
N ALA A 202 -17.51 -4.92 -8.51
CA ALA A 202 -16.70 -3.98 -9.29
C ALA A 202 -16.15 -2.82 -8.43
N LEU A 203 -16.91 -2.40 -7.41
CA LEU A 203 -16.54 -1.37 -6.44
C LEU A 203 -15.98 -2.00 -5.16
N ASN A 204 -15.19 -3.08 -5.28
CA ASN A 204 -14.61 -3.82 -4.16
C ASN A 204 -13.88 -2.91 -3.15
N ASN A 205 -13.24 -1.84 -3.63
CA ASN A 205 -12.58 -0.83 -2.82
C ASN A 205 -13.54 -0.05 -1.90
N TYR A 206 -14.78 0.17 -2.31
CA TYR A 206 -15.83 0.81 -1.51
C TYR A 206 -16.70 -0.17 -0.73
N THR A 207 -16.81 -1.42 -1.21
CA THR A 207 -17.63 -2.46 -0.59
C THR A 207 -16.80 -3.34 0.32
N PHE A 208 -16.28 -4.48 -0.15
CA PHE A 208 -15.64 -5.48 0.71
C PHE A 208 -14.37 -4.98 1.37
N ALA A 209 -13.51 -4.23 0.69
CA ALA A 209 -12.26 -3.73 1.28
C ALA A 209 -12.51 -2.80 2.48
N ARG A 210 -13.65 -2.09 2.50
CA ARG A 210 -14.03 -1.19 3.60
C ARG A 210 -14.87 -1.90 4.67
N LEU A 211 -15.76 -2.80 4.26
CA LEU A 211 -16.70 -3.48 5.16
C LEU A 211 -16.10 -4.71 5.84
N ILE A 212 -15.12 -5.35 5.21
CA ILE A 212 -14.48 -6.58 5.65
C ILE A 212 -12.98 -6.30 5.82
N PRO A 213 -12.53 -5.96 7.05
CA PRO A 213 -11.12 -5.67 7.35
C PRO A 213 -10.29 -6.96 7.30
N LEU A 214 -9.98 -7.42 6.08
CA LEU A 214 -9.14 -8.59 5.79
C LEU A 214 -8.23 -8.24 4.61
N GLU A 215 -7.11 -7.56 4.88
CA GLU A 215 -6.14 -7.23 3.84
C GLU A 215 -5.30 -8.45 3.43
N ARG A 216 -4.90 -9.27 4.41
CA ARG A 216 -4.18 -10.53 4.21
C ARG A 216 -4.64 -11.56 5.24
N LEU A 217 -4.70 -12.83 4.84
CA LEU A 217 -5.01 -13.95 5.73
C LEU A 217 -3.75 -14.44 6.46
N THR A 218 -2.91 -13.53 6.95
CA THR A 218 -1.75 -13.91 7.77
C THR A 218 -2.12 -13.95 9.25
N PRO A 219 -1.51 -14.83 10.06
CA PRO A 219 -1.75 -14.83 11.51
C PRO A 219 -1.46 -13.47 12.17
N HIS A 220 -0.46 -12.75 11.68
CA HIS A 220 -0.09 -11.42 12.17
C HIS A 220 -1.19 -10.38 11.92
N ASP A 221 -1.74 -10.35 10.71
CA ASP A 221 -2.73 -9.35 10.31
C ASP A 221 -4.08 -9.61 10.95
N ILE A 222 -4.47 -10.87 11.11
CA ILE A 222 -5.69 -11.26 11.85
C ILE A 222 -5.62 -10.82 13.33
N GLN A 223 -4.43 -10.75 13.91
CA GLN A 223 -4.24 -10.30 15.30
C GLN A 223 -4.20 -8.77 15.43
N ARG A 224 -3.63 -8.07 14.44
CA ARG A 224 -3.36 -6.63 14.51
C ARG A 224 -4.43 -5.76 13.85
N GLN A 225 -5.12 -6.28 12.83
CA GLN A 225 -6.13 -5.53 12.09
C GLN A 225 -7.46 -5.50 12.88
N PRO A 226 -7.99 -4.31 13.22
CA PRO A 226 -9.21 -4.20 13.99
C PRO A 226 -10.41 -4.77 13.21
N GLY A 227 -11.19 -5.62 13.87
CA GLY A 227 -12.38 -6.25 13.27
C GLY A 227 -12.13 -7.51 12.44
N ALA A 228 -10.87 -7.88 12.14
CA ALA A 228 -10.54 -9.02 11.28
C ALA A 228 -11.11 -10.36 11.78
N LYS A 229 -11.05 -10.62 13.10
CA LYS A 229 -11.59 -11.85 13.71
C LYS A 229 -13.11 -11.97 13.52
N VAL A 230 -13.84 -10.87 13.72
CA VAL A 230 -15.31 -10.83 13.57
C VAL A 230 -15.68 -10.99 12.10
N ALA A 231 -14.97 -10.31 11.21
CA ALA A 231 -15.14 -10.44 9.77
C ALA A 231 -14.97 -11.89 9.31
N LEU A 232 -13.89 -12.56 9.76
CA LEU A 232 -13.63 -13.96 9.43
C LEU A 232 -14.73 -14.90 9.95
N ALA A 233 -15.21 -14.68 11.18
CA ALA A 233 -16.29 -15.46 11.79
C ALA A 233 -17.63 -15.35 11.04
N MET A 234 -17.88 -14.25 10.32
CA MET A 234 -19.09 -14.07 9.49
C MET A 234 -18.90 -14.57 8.05
N VAL A 235 -17.74 -14.29 7.45
CA VAL A 235 -17.46 -14.62 6.05
C VAL A 235 -17.33 -16.13 5.85
N ILE A 236 -16.60 -16.84 6.72
CA ILE A 236 -16.37 -18.29 6.55
C ILE A 236 -17.70 -19.07 6.51
N PRO A 237 -18.63 -18.94 7.49
CA PRO A 237 -19.90 -19.65 7.44
C PRO A 237 -20.73 -19.26 6.22
N THR A 238 -20.73 -17.99 5.84
CA THR A 238 -21.48 -17.51 4.66
C THR A 238 -20.97 -18.19 3.38
N VAL A 239 -19.66 -18.24 3.17
CA VAL A 239 -19.05 -18.91 2.02
C VAL A 239 -19.34 -20.41 2.04
N ILE A 240 -19.26 -21.07 3.21
CA ILE A 240 -19.62 -22.48 3.35
C ILE A 240 -21.08 -22.73 2.96
N CYS A 241 -22.02 -21.89 3.42
CA CYS A 241 -23.43 -21.99 3.06
C CYS A 241 -23.65 -21.82 1.54
N ILE A 242 -22.94 -20.87 0.91
CA ILE A 242 -22.97 -20.68 -0.55
C ILE A 242 -22.47 -21.94 -1.27
N ILE A 243 -21.32 -22.49 -0.87
CA ILE A 243 -20.74 -23.69 -1.48
C ILE A 243 -21.67 -24.89 -1.32
N LEU A 244 -22.18 -25.15 -0.12
CA LEU A 244 -23.05 -26.29 0.16
C LEU A 244 -24.38 -26.17 -0.59
N SER A 245 -24.97 -24.98 -0.65
CA SER A 245 -26.22 -24.75 -1.40
C SER A 245 -26.03 -24.93 -2.90
N GLN A 246 -24.95 -24.40 -3.49
CA GLN A 246 -24.65 -24.62 -4.90
C GLN A 246 -24.32 -26.09 -5.20
N ALA A 247 -23.56 -26.76 -4.33
CA ALA A 247 -23.26 -28.19 -4.48
C ALA A 247 -24.53 -29.05 -4.42
N TRP A 248 -25.48 -28.71 -3.55
CA TRP A 248 -26.78 -29.37 -3.50
C TRP A 248 -27.57 -29.15 -4.80
N GLN A 249 -27.63 -27.93 -5.33
CA GLN A 249 -28.28 -27.64 -6.61
C GLN A 249 -27.63 -28.38 -7.80
N ILE A 250 -26.30 -28.41 -7.86
CA ILE A 250 -25.54 -29.18 -8.86
C ILE A 250 -25.89 -30.67 -8.77
N ARG A 251 -26.00 -31.21 -7.55
CA ARG A 251 -26.39 -32.60 -7.31
C ARG A 251 -27.82 -32.87 -7.76
N GLN A 252 -28.79 -32.01 -7.42
CA GLN A 252 -30.18 -32.16 -7.87
C GLN A 252 -30.29 -32.12 -9.40
N GLY A 253 -29.43 -31.34 -10.08
CA GLY A 253 -29.34 -31.31 -11.53
C GLY A 253 -28.66 -32.51 -12.18
N GLY A 254 -28.14 -33.49 -11.41
CA GLY A 254 -27.43 -34.66 -11.93
C GLY A 254 -26.06 -34.36 -12.54
N LEU A 255 -25.53 -33.14 -12.35
CA LEU A 255 -24.29 -32.66 -12.99
C LEU A 255 -23.05 -32.85 -12.09
N MET A 256 -23.20 -33.43 -10.91
CA MET A 256 -22.14 -33.54 -9.90
C MET A 256 -20.82 -34.13 -10.42
N PRO A 257 -20.80 -35.24 -11.18
CA PRO A 257 -19.54 -35.81 -11.67
C PRO A 257 -18.78 -34.85 -12.60
N HIS A 258 -19.51 -34.09 -13.43
CA HIS A 258 -18.91 -33.13 -14.36
C HIS A 258 -18.24 -31.97 -13.62
N TYR A 259 -18.94 -31.39 -12.64
CA TYR A 259 -18.41 -30.30 -11.83
C TYR A 259 -17.27 -30.74 -10.93
N LEU A 260 -17.37 -31.94 -10.34
CA LEU A 260 -16.28 -32.51 -9.54
C LEU A 260 -15.02 -32.67 -10.39
N LYS A 261 -15.13 -33.13 -11.65
CA LYS A 261 -13.98 -33.19 -12.56
C LYS A 261 -13.34 -31.82 -12.78
N ILE A 262 -14.12 -30.76 -12.99
CA ILE A 262 -13.60 -29.40 -13.17
C ILE A 262 -12.87 -28.92 -11.91
N TYR A 263 -13.53 -29.00 -10.76
CA TYR A 263 -12.99 -28.51 -9.49
C TYR A 263 -11.82 -29.34 -8.97
N CYS A 264 -11.82 -30.66 -9.17
CA CYS A 264 -10.66 -31.51 -8.90
C CYS A 264 -9.48 -31.15 -9.81
N THR A 265 -9.72 -30.81 -11.08
CA THR A 265 -8.65 -30.36 -12.00
C THR A 265 -8.05 -29.03 -11.54
N MET A 266 -8.90 -28.05 -11.21
CA MET A 266 -8.46 -26.77 -10.68
C MET A 266 -7.71 -26.94 -9.35
N GLY A 267 -8.24 -27.78 -8.44
CA GLY A 267 -7.61 -28.10 -7.16
C GLY A 267 -6.25 -28.77 -7.34
N LEU A 268 -6.12 -29.71 -8.29
CA LEU A 268 -4.84 -30.35 -8.62
C LEU A 268 -3.81 -29.32 -9.12
N ILE A 269 -4.21 -28.39 -9.99
CA ILE A 269 -3.33 -27.30 -10.44
C ILE A 269 -2.84 -26.48 -9.24
N LEU A 270 -3.74 -26.08 -8.33
CA LEU A 270 -3.35 -25.34 -7.12
C LEU A 270 -2.42 -26.15 -6.20
N LEU A 271 -2.67 -27.46 -6.05
CA LEU A 271 -1.81 -28.36 -5.27
C LEU A 271 -0.42 -28.54 -5.90
N ILE A 272 -0.30 -28.48 -7.24
CA ILE A 272 1.00 -28.50 -7.94
C ILE A 272 1.75 -27.18 -7.76
N LEU A 273 1.03 -26.05 -7.76
CA LEU A 273 1.63 -24.72 -7.58
C LEU A 273 2.07 -24.46 -6.14
N LEU A 274 1.39 -25.06 -5.15
CA LEU A 274 1.62 -24.83 -3.73
C LEU A 274 3.05 -25.15 -3.24
N PRO A 275 3.69 -26.29 -3.62
CA PRO A 275 5.02 -26.67 -3.12
C PRO A 275 6.19 -26.14 -3.98
N LEU A 276 5.95 -25.27 -4.97
CA LEU A 276 7.04 -24.79 -5.82
C LEU A 276 8.08 -23.99 -5.00
N PRO A 277 9.38 -24.35 -5.06
CA PRO A 277 10.41 -23.74 -4.23
C PRO A 277 10.61 -22.27 -4.60
N GLY A 278 10.76 -21.41 -3.59
CA GLY A 278 10.97 -19.97 -3.77
C GLY A 278 9.75 -19.19 -4.28
N LEU A 279 8.58 -19.83 -4.34
CA LEU A 279 7.32 -19.21 -4.77
C LEU A 279 6.22 -19.39 -3.71
N ARG A 280 5.26 -18.47 -3.73
CA ARG A 280 4.12 -18.44 -2.81
C ARG A 280 2.84 -18.35 -3.62
N LEU A 281 1.89 -19.21 -3.32
CA LEU A 281 0.56 -19.19 -3.93
C LEU A 281 -0.22 -17.98 -3.39
N ARG A 282 -0.60 -17.07 -4.28
CA ARG A 282 -1.46 -15.91 -3.96
C ARG A 282 -2.65 -15.86 -4.89
N ILE A 283 -3.83 -16.10 -4.33
CA ILE A 283 -5.08 -16.10 -5.09
C ILE A 283 -5.70 -14.71 -5.00
N HIS A 284 -5.50 -13.92 -6.05
CA HIS A 284 -6.17 -12.64 -6.23
C HIS A 284 -7.67 -12.84 -6.46
N HIS A 285 -8.49 -11.84 -6.09
CA HIS A 285 -9.96 -11.94 -6.19
C HIS A 285 -10.46 -12.15 -7.62
N TYR A 286 -9.75 -11.70 -8.66
CA TYR A 286 -10.11 -12.01 -10.04
C TYR A 286 -9.88 -13.48 -10.40
N ILE A 287 -8.85 -14.12 -9.83
CA ILE A 287 -8.59 -15.56 -9.98
C ILE A 287 -9.67 -16.34 -9.24
N LEU A 288 -10.01 -15.92 -8.02
CA LEU A 288 -11.12 -16.50 -7.27
C LEU A 288 -12.44 -16.42 -8.07
N ALA A 289 -12.69 -15.30 -8.75
CA ALA A 289 -13.83 -15.17 -9.64
C ALA A 289 -13.81 -16.21 -10.77
N ILE A 290 -12.68 -16.40 -11.45
CA ILE A 290 -12.53 -17.42 -12.50
C ILE A 290 -12.75 -18.84 -11.95
N LEU A 291 -12.19 -19.16 -10.78
CA LEU A 291 -12.30 -20.47 -10.14
C LEU A 291 -13.74 -20.78 -9.72
N LEU A 292 -14.47 -19.80 -9.17
CA LEU A 292 -15.81 -20.00 -8.62
C LEU A 292 -16.94 -19.84 -9.64
N MET A 293 -16.72 -19.10 -10.74
CA MET A 293 -17.78 -18.79 -11.71
C MET A 293 -18.44 -20.03 -12.35
N PRO A 294 -17.74 -21.14 -12.67
CA PRO A 294 -18.39 -22.36 -13.15
C PRO A 294 -19.53 -22.85 -12.25
N GLY A 295 -19.34 -22.80 -10.94
CA GLY A 295 -20.31 -23.21 -9.93
C GLY A 295 -21.61 -22.39 -9.92
N THR A 296 -21.67 -21.30 -10.69
CA THR A 296 -22.84 -20.43 -10.85
C THR A 296 -23.58 -20.63 -12.19
N ALA A 297 -23.20 -21.62 -12.99
CA ALA A 297 -23.75 -21.83 -14.33
C ALA A 297 -25.16 -22.48 -14.36
N ILE A 298 -25.84 -22.58 -13.21
CA ILE A 298 -27.17 -23.20 -13.07
C ILE A 298 -28.23 -22.10 -12.97
N PRO A 299 -29.38 -22.19 -13.66
CA PRO A 299 -30.42 -21.16 -13.69
C PRO A 299 -31.23 -21.06 -12.38
N THR A 300 -30.58 -20.66 -11.30
CA THR A 300 -31.20 -20.38 -9.99
C THR A 300 -31.05 -18.90 -9.63
N ARG A 301 -31.96 -18.39 -8.78
CA ARG A 301 -31.89 -17.01 -8.29
C ARG A 301 -30.56 -16.70 -7.56
N PRO A 302 -30.06 -17.57 -6.65
CA PRO A 302 -28.73 -17.35 -6.04
C PRO A 302 -27.60 -17.30 -7.05
N SER A 303 -27.65 -18.13 -8.10
CA SER A 303 -26.61 -18.14 -9.15
C SER A 303 -26.52 -16.82 -9.93
N LEU A 304 -27.63 -16.09 -10.12
CA LEU A 304 -27.60 -14.72 -10.67
C LEU A 304 -26.80 -13.77 -9.77
N VAL A 305 -27.05 -13.82 -8.47
CA VAL A 305 -26.37 -12.98 -7.47
C VAL A 305 -24.88 -13.28 -7.44
N TYR A 306 -24.52 -14.56 -7.31
CA TYR A 306 -23.12 -14.98 -7.23
C TYR A 306 -22.38 -14.70 -8.53
N GLN A 307 -22.97 -14.97 -9.70
CA GLN A 307 -22.30 -14.72 -10.96
C GLN A 307 -22.09 -13.22 -11.21
N GLY A 308 -23.08 -12.38 -10.88
CA GLY A 308 -22.92 -10.93 -10.94
C GLY A 308 -21.77 -10.46 -10.06
N LEU A 309 -21.75 -10.92 -8.81
CA LEU A 309 -20.69 -10.58 -7.85
C LEU A 309 -19.29 -10.97 -8.35
N LEU A 310 -19.13 -12.22 -8.81
CA LEU A 310 -17.86 -12.73 -9.31
C LEU A 310 -17.42 -11.99 -10.58
N LEU A 311 -18.35 -11.65 -11.48
CA LEU A 311 -18.03 -10.84 -12.67
C LEU A 311 -17.51 -9.46 -12.26
N GLY A 312 -18.14 -8.83 -11.27
CA GLY A 312 -17.66 -7.58 -10.69
C GLY A 312 -16.23 -7.68 -10.14
N LEU A 313 -15.95 -8.69 -9.30
CA LEU A 313 -14.63 -8.93 -8.72
C LEU A 313 -13.57 -9.21 -9.80
N PHE A 314 -13.93 -9.97 -10.84
CA PHE A 314 -13.08 -10.23 -12.00
C PHE A 314 -12.66 -8.94 -12.71
N MET A 315 -13.63 -8.07 -13.02
CA MET A 315 -13.36 -6.78 -13.66
C MET A 315 -12.54 -5.86 -12.75
N ASN A 316 -12.88 -5.78 -11.47
CA ASN A 316 -12.14 -4.94 -10.52
C ASN A 316 -10.66 -5.34 -10.44
N GLY A 317 -10.38 -6.62 -10.24
CA GLY A 317 -9.01 -7.09 -10.09
C GLY A 317 -8.15 -6.79 -11.32
N ILE A 318 -8.66 -7.06 -12.52
CA ILE A 318 -7.87 -6.87 -13.75
C ILE A 318 -7.80 -5.40 -14.16
N ALA A 319 -8.89 -4.64 -14.07
CA ALA A 319 -8.88 -3.23 -14.50
C ALA A 319 -7.97 -2.37 -13.62
N ARG A 320 -7.90 -2.64 -12.30
CA ARG A 320 -7.06 -1.89 -11.35
C ARG A 320 -5.62 -2.40 -11.24
N TRP A 321 -5.42 -3.72 -11.28
CA TRP A 321 -4.13 -4.36 -10.95
C TRP A 321 -3.51 -5.14 -12.12
N GLY A 322 -4.22 -5.31 -13.23
CA GLY A 322 -3.80 -6.17 -14.34
C GLY A 322 -3.85 -7.66 -14.00
N PHE A 323 -3.15 -8.47 -14.79
CA PHE A 323 -3.05 -9.92 -14.62
C PHE A 323 -1.92 -10.28 -13.63
N ALA A 324 -2.15 -10.01 -12.34
CA ALA A 324 -1.21 -10.38 -11.28
C ALA A 324 -0.98 -11.90 -11.23
N SER A 325 0.25 -12.34 -10.97
CA SER A 325 0.56 -13.78 -10.98
C SER A 325 -0.20 -14.54 -9.89
N ILE A 326 -0.52 -15.81 -10.15
CA ILE A 326 -1.05 -16.74 -9.14
C ILE A 326 0.05 -17.23 -8.18
N ILE A 327 1.31 -17.17 -8.62
CA ILE A 327 2.51 -17.52 -7.84
C ILE A 327 3.46 -16.32 -7.81
N GLU A 328 3.82 -15.86 -6.62
CA GLU A 328 4.66 -14.69 -6.42
C GLU A 328 5.92 -15.06 -5.63
N THR A 329 6.99 -14.28 -5.78
CA THR A 329 8.20 -14.47 -4.97
C THR A 329 7.98 -13.91 -3.56
N PRO A 330 8.65 -14.46 -2.53
CA PRO A 330 8.62 -13.89 -1.19
C PRO A 330 9.00 -12.40 -1.14
N ALA A 331 9.92 -11.98 -2.01
CA ALA A 331 10.32 -10.59 -2.18
C ALA A 331 9.15 -9.71 -2.68
N ALA A 332 8.44 -10.13 -3.73
CA ALA A 332 7.27 -9.41 -4.25
C ALA A 332 6.13 -9.31 -3.22
N LEU A 333 6.07 -10.24 -2.26
CA LEU A 333 5.09 -10.26 -1.18
C LEU A 333 5.51 -9.47 0.08
N GLY A 334 6.79 -9.06 0.14
CA GLY A 334 7.38 -8.43 1.31
C GLY A 334 7.45 -9.36 2.54
N GLU A 335 7.57 -10.69 2.32
CA GLU A 335 7.74 -11.66 3.40
C GLU A 335 9.13 -11.49 4.07
N LEU A 336 9.16 -11.60 5.40
CA LEU A 336 10.39 -11.59 6.23
C LEU A 336 11.16 -12.92 6.09
N PRO A 337 12.50 -12.98 6.25
CA PRO A 337 13.26 -14.18 5.93
C PRO A 337 13.35 -15.09 7.15
N GLY A 338 13.43 -16.38 6.88
CA GLY A 338 14.20 -17.30 7.69
C GLY A 338 14.89 -18.28 6.74
N GLY A 339 16.21 -18.11 6.53
CA GLY A 339 17.08 -19.10 5.87
C GLY A 339 17.67 -18.74 4.50
N ALA A 340 18.53 -19.63 3.99
CA ALA A 340 19.32 -19.52 2.75
C ALA A 340 18.51 -19.37 1.44
N HIS A 341 17.18 -19.41 1.52
CA HIS A 341 16.24 -19.21 0.42
C HIS A 341 15.29 -18.00 0.63
N GLY A 342 15.51 -17.21 1.69
CA GLY A 342 14.76 -15.99 1.96
C GLY A 342 15.24 -14.79 1.14
N TRP A 343 14.42 -13.74 1.05
CA TRP A 343 14.83 -12.49 0.38
C TRP A 343 15.89 -11.78 1.23
N TRP A 344 17.10 -11.57 0.69
CA TRP A 344 18.23 -10.91 1.37
C TRP A 344 17.83 -9.60 2.06
N GLY A 345 16.94 -8.82 1.43
CA GLY A 345 16.51 -7.52 1.89
C GLY A 345 15.51 -7.57 3.04
N SER A 346 15.17 -8.71 3.59
CA SER A 346 14.20 -8.77 4.68
C SER A 346 14.80 -8.81 6.08
N THR A 347 16.13 -8.86 6.16
CA THR A 347 16.91 -8.69 7.39
C THR A 347 17.74 -7.41 7.32
N PHE A 348 18.34 -7.01 8.44
CA PHE A 348 19.10 -5.76 8.57
C PHE A 348 20.34 -5.96 9.47
N PRO A 349 21.32 -5.03 9.42
CA PRO A 349 22.47 -5.05 10.31
C PRO A 349 22.07 -5.08 11.78
N ASN A 350 22.76 -5.90 12.57
CA ASN A 350 22.57 -6.02 14.00
C ASN A 350 23.35 -4.91 14.72
N VAL A 351 22.62 -3.89 15.17
CA VAL A 351 23.21 -2.74 15.86
C VAL A 351 23.11 -2.96 17.36
N THR A 352 24.26 -3.08 18.00
CA THR A 352 24.42 -3.26 19.45
C THR A 352 25.33 -2.18 20.03
N ASP A 353 25.36 -2.07 21.35
CA ASP A 353 26.22 -1.10 22.06
C ASP A 353 27.72 -1.31 21.80
N THR A 354 28.13 -2.48 21.26
CA THR A 354 29.51 -2.75 20.84
C THR A 354 29.83 -2.26 19.43
N THR A 355 28.80 -2.04 18.60
CA THR A 355 28.94 -1.56 17.21
C THR A 355 28.76 -0.05 17.08
N VAL A 356 28.43 0.62 18.20
CA VAL A 356 28.20 2.06 18.28
C VAL A 356 29.16 2.65 19.29
N ASN A 357 29.94 3.64 18.88
CA ASN A 357 30.82 4.38 19.76
C ASN A 357 30.43 5.86 19.75
N ILE A 358 30.21 6.45 20.93
CA ILE A 358 29.80 7.84 21.07
C ILE A 358 30.90 8.61 21.77
N THR A 359 31.30 9.74 21.19
CA THR A 359 32.25 10.65 21.83
C THR A 359 31.58 12.00 22.03
N LEU A 360 31.31 12.35 23.29
CA LEU A 360 30.65 13.61 23.66
C LEU A 360 31.67 14.69 24.03
N PRO A 361 31.36 15.97 23.78
CA PRO A 361 32.20 17.10 24.17
C PRO A 361 32.44 17.13 25.69
N GLY A 362 33.73 17.20 26.08
CA GLY A 362 34.14 17.27 27.48
C GLY A 362 34.06 18.68 28.09
N PRO A 363 34.26 18.81 29.42
CA PRO A 363 34.29 20.10 30.09
C PRO A 363 35.47 20.95 29.58
N GLY A 364 35.16 22.04 28.86
CA GLY A 364 36.13 22.92 28.19
C GLY A 364 36.03 22.99 26.66
N SER A 365 35.06 22.28 26.06
CA SER A 365 34.69 22.44 24.65
C SER A 365 33.86 23.71 24.41
N ASN A 366 33.86 24.23 23.19
CA ASN A 366 33.06 25.39 22.78
C ASN A 366 31.60 25.03 22.47
N GLU A 367 31.18 23.79 22.67
CA GLU A 367 29.81 23.32 22.42
C GLU A 367 28.89 23.69 23.58
N LEU A 368 27.82 24.42 23.28
CA LEU A 368 26.85 24.87 24.28
C LEU A 368 26.04 23.70 24.87
N TYR A 369 25.81 22.67 24.07
CA TYR A 369 25.01 21.49 24.43
C TYR A 369 25.86 20.22 24.41
N HIS A 370 25.88 19.51 25.54
CA HIS A 370 26.64 18.26 25.71
C HIS A 370 26.27 17.17 24.68
N GLY A 371 25.08 17.23 24.10
CA GLY A 371 24.65 16.32 23.05
C GLY A 371 25.39 16.48 21.72
N ASN A 372 26.04 17.61 21.42
CA ASN A 372 26.69 17.87 20.13
C ASN A 372 28.05 17.14 20.01
N GLY A 373 28.00 15.81 19.92
CA GLY A 373 29.17 14.94 19.82
C GLY A 373 29.27 14.19 18.50
N ASN A 374 30.10 13.15 18.49
CA ASN A 374 30.17 12.19 17.38
C ASN A 374 29.50 10.87 17.75
N ILE A 375 28.89 10.24 16.76
CA ILE A 375 28.46 8.84 16.81
C ILE A 375 29.09 8.06 15.66
N THR A 376 29.81 6.99 15.98
CA THR A 376 30.49 6.13 15.02
C THR A 376 29.85 4.75 15.00
N PHE A 377 29.58 4.25 13.80
CA PHE A 377 29.00 2.93 13.57
C PHE A 377 29.99 2.01 12.86
N THR A 378 30.07 0.76 13.32
CA THR A 378 30.85 -0.31 12.68
C THR A 378 29.93 -1.50 12.39
N LEU A 379 29.37 -1.55 11.17
CA LEU A 379 28.25 -2.45 10.84
C LEU A 379 28.60 -3.55 9.83
N TRP A 380 29.87 -3.71 9.46
CA TRP A 380 30.29 -4.68 8.44
C TRP A 380 30.34 -6.09 9.04
N GLU A 381 29.22 -6.80 8.97
CA GLU A 381 29.09 -8.20 9.37
C GLU A 381 29.58 -9.14 8.25
N LYS A 382 30.88 -9.12 7.95
CA LYS A 382 31.47 -9.73 6.73
C LYS A 382 30.99 -11.17 6.43
N GLU A 383 30.93 -12.04 7.43
CA GLU A 383 30.46 -13.43 7.27
C GLU A 383 28.98 -13.48 6.83
N ARG A 384 28.11 -12.78 7.56
CA ARG A 384 26.67 -12.76 7.26
C ARG A 384 26.36 -12.01 5.97
N MET A 385 27.14 -10.98 5.64
CA MET A 385 27.00 -10.26 4.38
C MET A 385 27.39 -11.13 3.18
N ALA A 386 28.45 -11.93 3.31
CA ALA A 386 28.83 -12.93 2.32
C ALA A 386 27.76 -14.01 2.14
N ASP A 387 27.22 -14.54 3.24
CA ASP A 387 26.13 -15.54 3.20
C ASP A 387 24.85 -15.02 2.53
N LEU A 388 24.52 -13.75 2.75
CA LEU A 388 23.35 -13.10 2.15
C LEU A 388 23.61 -12.60 0.72
N GLY A 389 24.89 -12.49 0.31
CA GLY A 389 25.30 -11.91 -0.95
C GLY A 389 24.84 -10.46 -1.10
N VAL A 390 25.16 -9.63 -0.09
CA VAL A 390 24.87 -8.20 -0.01
C VAL A 390 26.16 -7.39 -0.07
N ASP A 391 26.08 -6.18 -0.63
CA ASP A 391 27.24 -5.39 -1.04
C ASP A 391 27.55 -4.23 -0.08
N GLY A 392 26.63 -3.89 0.83
CA GLY A 392 26.79 -2.72 1.70
C GLY A 392 25.65 -2.49 2.70
N VAL A 393 25.62 -1.27 3.26
CA VAL A 393 24.61 -0.80 4.22
C VAL A 393 24.09 0.58 3.81
N SER A 394 22.78 0.77 3.92
CA SER A 394 22.14 2.09 3.81
C SER A 394 21.63 2.56 5.17
N VAL A 395 21.71 3.88 5.38
CA VAL A 395 21.38 4.56 6.64
C VAL A 395 20.28 5.59 6.41
N LEU A 396 19.16 5.42 7.10
CA LEU A 396 18.18 6.49 7.29
C LEU A 396 18.53 7.25 8.57
N VAL A 397 18.48 8.58 8.47
CA VAL A 397 18.42 9.48 9.63
C VAL A 397 17.12 10.25 9.54
N ASN A 398 16.30 10.20 10.58
CA ASN A 398 15.00 10.87 10.63
C ASN A 398 14.07 10.44 9.49
N ASP A 399 14.06 9.14 9.20
CA ASP A 399 13.29 8.51 8.12
C ASP A 399 13.70 8.92 6.68
N VAL A 400 14.82 9.63 6.50
CA VAL A 400 15.37 10.03 5.19
C VAL A 400 16.69 9.32 4.94
N GLU A 401 16.89 8.76 3.75
CA GLU A 401 18.16 8.13 3.37
C GLU A 401 19.24 9.21 3.26
N ARG A 402 20.28 9.11 4.08
CA ARG A 402 21.38 10.08 4.12
C ARG A 402 22.70 9.52 3.63
N TRP A 403 22.88 8.20 3.70
CA TRP A 403 24.14 7.58 3.32
C TRP A 403 23.98 6.13 2.87
N ARG A 404 24.89 5.71 1.98
CA ARG A 404 25.11 4.34 1.54
C ARG A 404 26.61 4.08 1.59
N GLY A 405 27.00 2.96 2.18
CA GLY A 405 28.39 2.51 2.16
C GLY A 405 28.50 1.11 1.61
N TYR A 406 29.53 0.88 0.80
CA TYR A 406 29.79 -0.38 0.11
C TYR A 406 31.07 -1.03 0.61
N LEU A 407 31.10 -2.37 0.61
CA LEU A 407 32.23 -3.17 1.13
C LEU A 407 33.53 -2.97 0.33
N ASP A 408 33.41 -2.70 -0.96
CA ASP A 408 34.52 -2.48 -1.89
C ASP A 408 35.11 -1.07 -1.78
N GLU A 409 34.30 -0.08 -1.38
CA GLU A 409 34.74 1.30 -1.12
C GLU A 409 35.40 1.46 0.25
N ASP A 410 34.77 0.94 1.32
CA ASP A 410 35.32 0.96 2.68
C ASP A 410 35.33 -0.45 3.30
N THR A 411 36.52 -1.02 3.39
CA THR A 411 36.73 -2.37 3.95
C THR A 411 36.58 -2.46 5.47
N LEU A 412 36.65 -1.32 6.17
CA LEU A 412 36.49 -1.22 7.62
C LEU A 412 35.01 -1.06 7.99
N GLY A 413 34.24 -0.36 7.16
CA GLY A 413 32.81 -0.14 7.38
C GLY A 413 32.54 0.75 8.59
N GLU A 414 33.41 1.73 8.81
CA GLU A 414 33.37 2.65 9.95
C GLU A 414 32.99 4.03 9.45
N PHE A 415 31.84 4.53 9.91
CA PHE A 415 31.34 5.85 9.51
C PHE A 415 30.88 6.65 10.73
N THR A 416 31.25 7.93 10.76
CA THR A 416 31.07 8.81 11.92
C THR A 416 30.20 10.01 11.55
N TRP A 417 29.17 10.26 12.35
CA TRP A 417 28.33 11.45 12.23
C TRP A 417 28.63 12.43 13.36
N HIS A 418 28.71 13.72 13.03
CA HIS A 418 28.84 14.81 13.99
C HIS A 418 27.54 15.63 14.04
N ARG A 419 27.02 15.89 15.24
CA ARG A 419 25.77 16.63 15.46
C ARG A 419 26.06 18.09 15.77
N HIS A 420 25.54 18.99 14.93
CA HIS A 420 25.66 20.45 15.03
C HIS A 420 24.35 21.11 15.52
N GLY A 421 23.64 20.52 16.49
CA GLY A 421 22.34 21.04 16.93
C GLY A 421 21.32 21.17 15.78
N HIS A 422 20.63 22.32 15.68
CA HIS A 422 19.71 22.64 14.58
C HIS A 422 20.41 22.87 13.23
N ASN A 423 21.73 23.14 13.21
CA ASN A 423 22.49 23.28 11.96
C ASN A 423 22.65 21.94 11.21
N GLY A 424 22.31 20.83 11.86
CA GLY A 424 22.12 19.53 11.22
C GLY A 424 23.15 18.48 11.63
N LEU A 425 23.31 17.48 10.76
CA LEU A 425 24.16 16.32 10.98
C LEU A 425 25.15 16.18 9.84
N GLU A 426 26.43 16.21 10.15
CA GLU A 426 27.52 16.08 9.20
C GLU A 426 28.07 14.64 9.22
N LEU A 427 28.35 14.08 8.04
CA LEU A 427 29.02 12.80 7.90
C LEU A 427 30.53 13.03 7.71
N LEU A 428 31.31 12.66 8.71
CA LEU A 428 32.77 12.72 8.67
C LEU A 428 33.29 11.55 7.83
N HIS A 429 33.59 11.82 6.56
CA HIS A 429 34.19 10.83 5.66
C HIS A 429 35.69 10.72 5.90
N ARG A 430 36.24 9.50 5.85
CA ARG A 430 37.65 9.31 5.47
C ARG A 430 37.73 9.51 3.95
N PRO A 431 38.78 10.18 3.41
CA PRO A 431 38.83 10.53 2.01
C PRO A 431 38.94 9.27 1.14
N THR A 432 37.88 8.95 0.40
CA THR A 432 37.94 8.08 -0.77
C THR A 432 37.97 8.95 -2.04
N ILE A 433 38.66 8.44 -3.05
CA ILE A 433 39.13 9.17 -4.24
C ILE A 433 37.94 9.77 -5.01
N GLU A 434 38.05 11.06 -5.33
CA GLU A 434 37.07 11.95 -5.99
C GLU A 434 35.92 12.46 -5.10
N SER A 435 36.17 13.55 -4.38
CA SER A 435 35.10 14.43 -3.90
C SER A 435 35.26 15.85 -4.45
N ASP A 436 34.29 16.26 -5.28
CA ASP A 436 34.00 17.67 -5.47
C ASP A 436 33.47 18.21 -4.14
N GLN A 437 34.11 19.27 -3.67
CA GLN A 437 33.78 19.96 -2.44
C GLN A 437 32.42 20.64 -2.63
N ALA A 438 31.37 20.11 -2.01
CA ALA A 438 30.10 20.83 -1.91
C ALA A 438 30.30 21.97 -0.90
N ASP A 439 30.56 23.16 -1.42
CA ASP A 439 30.58 24.40 -0.64
C ASP A 439 29.19 24.60 0.00
N ILE A 440 29.07 24.27 1.28
CA ILE A 440 27.99 24.78 2.12
C ILE A 440 28.32 26.25 2.35
N ASP A 441 27.58 27.12 1.66
CA ASP A 441 27.64 28.56 1.84
C ASP A 441 27.46 28.86 3.34
N SER A 442 28.54 29.30 3.98
CA SER A 442 28.61 29.66 5.39
C SER A 442 28.05 31.07 5.61
N LYS A 443 26.80 31.26 5.18
CA LYS A 443 26.02 32.46 5.45
C LYS A 443 24.62 32.01 5.82
N ASP A 444 24.44 31.78 7.11
CA ASP A 444 23.23 32.07 7.89
C ASP A 444 23.57 31.72 9.36
N MET A 445 24.46 32.53 9.96
CA MET A 445 24.57 32.59 11.43
C MET A 445 23.44 33.49 11.93
N GLU A 446 22.23 32.95 12.01
CA GLU A 446 21.16 33.56 12.80
C GLU A 446 20.89 32.67 14.03
N ASP A 447 21.03 33.29 15.20
CA ASP A 447 20.69 32.86 16.56
C ASP A 447 21.44 31.64 17.18
N GLU A 448 22.56 31.91 17.88
CA GLU A 448 23.28 30.94 18.73
C GLU A 448 22.41 30.30 19.84
N ASP A 449 21.26 30.90 20.17
CA ASP A 449 20.32 30.44 21.21
C ASP A 449 19.42 29.26 20.79
N ASP A 450 19.42 28.84 19.51
CA ASP A 450 18.58 27.73 19.00
C ASP A 450 19.37 26.47 18.61
N ASN A 451 20.64 26.34 19.01
CA ASN A 451 21.46 25.16 18.67
C ASN A 451 21.17 23.90 19.51
N ARG A 452 19.99 23.80 20.13
CA ARG A 452 19.64 22.66 20.97
C ARG A 452 19.59 21.38 20.12
N PRO A 453 20.26 20.28 20.53
CA PRO A 453 20.16 19.02 19.83
C PRO A 453 18.77 18.41 20.01
N GLU A 454 18.27 17.81 18.94
CA GLU A 454 17.05 17.00 18.96
C GLU A 454 17.40 15.50 19.00
N ASP A 455 16.40 14.68 19.31
CA ASP A 455 16.51 13.23 19.18
C ASP A 455 16.66 12.85 17.70
N LEU A 456 17.66 12.03 17.38
CA LEU A 456 17.90 11.54 16.03
C LEU A 456 17.56 10.05 15.92
N PHE A 457 16.85 9.68 14.85
CA PHE A 457 16.40 8.31 14.62
C PHE A 457 17.20 7.66 13.50
N PHE A 458 18.05 6.70 13.84
CA PHE A 458 18.87 5.95 12.89
C PHE A 458 18.22 4.61 12.53
N ARG A 459 18.19 4.26 11.25
CA ARG A 459 17.76 2.93 10.77
C ARG A 459 18.72 2.43 9.72
N PHE A 460 18.89 1.11 9.68
CA PHE A 460 19.86 0.45 8.83
C PHE A 460 19.20 -0.63 7.98
N ALA A 461 19.65 -0.77 6.74
CA ALA A 461 19.28 -1.84 5.83
C ALA A 461 20.52 -2.35 5.10
N PHE A 462 20.53 -3.62 4.71
CA PHE A 462 21.55 -4.11 3.77
C PHE A 462 21.28 -3.58 2.35
N LEU A 463 22.33 -3.49 1.54
CA LEU A 463 22.28 -3.12 0.13
C LEU A 463 22.64 -4.30 -0.76
N LYS A 464 21.97 -4.44 -1.90
CA LYS A 464 22.42 -5.29 -3.01
C LYS A 464 22.39 -4.48 -4.29
N GLY A 465 23.57 -4.16 -4.82
CA GLY A 465 23.77 -3.13 -5.82
C GLY A 465 23.17 -1.79 -5.36
N ALA A 466 22.23 -1.26 -6.15
CA ALA A 466 21.55 0.00 -5.83
C ALA A 466 20.29 -0.18 -4.97
N GLU A 467 19.84 -1.42 -4.73
CA GLU A 467 18.60 -1.71 -4.00
C GLU A 467 18.87 -1.80 -2.50
N ALA A 468 18.06 -1.09 -1.71
CA ALA A 468 18.05 -1.21 -0.26
C ALA A 468 17.01 -2.24 0.20
N GLY A 469 17.40 -3.06 1.16
CA GLY A 469 16.47 -3.93 1.87
C GLY A 469 15.52 -3.15 2.80
N LYS A 470 14.86 -3.89 3.68
CA LYS A 470 13.96 -3.40 4.69
C LYS A 470 14.76 -2.85 5.87
N TYR A 471 14.55 -1.58 6.14
CA TYR A 471 15.10 -0.93 7.31
C TYR A 471 14.58 -1.56 8.61
N GLY A 472 15.51 -1.79 9.54
CA GLY A 472 15.23 -2.29 10.88
C GLY A 472 14.47 -1.31 11.77
N GLY A 473 14.39 -1.65 13.06
CA GLY A 473 13.91 -0.71 14.09
C GLY A 473 14.79 0.54 14.19
N ALA A 474 14.28 1.59 14.82
CA ALA A 474 15.06 2.82 15.02
C ALA A 474 15.97 2.66 16.24
N GLY A 475 17.26 2.93 16.05
CA GLY A 475 18.13 3.34 17.14
C GLY A 475 17.94 4.84 17.38
N VAL A 476 17.99 5.27 18.65
CA VAL A 476 17.71 6.66 19.01
C VAL A 476 18.95 7.26 19.65
N TRP A 477 19.46 8.34 19.05
CA TRP A 477 20.49 9.17 19.65
C TRP A 477 19.83 10.40 20.27
N LEU A 478 19.74 10.41 21.59
CA LEU A 478 18.96 11.36 22.38
C LEU A 478 19.60 12.75 22.40
N GLU A 479 18.81 13.77 22.72
CA GLU A 479 19.28 15.15 22.90
C GLU A 479 20.45 15.28 23.90
N ASP A 480 20.53 14.43 24.92
CA ASP A 480 21.60 14.44 25.94
C ASP A 480 22.90 13.74 25.48
N GLY A 481 22.86 13.08 24.32
CA GLY A 481 23.95 12.29 23.75
C GLY A 481 23.86 10.79 24.03
N GLY A 482 22.88 10.33 24.80
CA GLY A 482 22.64 8.91 25.07
C GLY A 482 22.17 8.12 23.84
N TRP A 483 22.48 6.83 23.78
CA TRP A 483 22.05 5.94 22.70
C TRP A 483 21.12 4.83 23.19
N ILE A 484 20.05 4.62 22.44
CA ILE A 484 19.13 3.50 22.62
C ILE A 484 19.24 2.60 21.38
N SER A 485 19.80 1.41 21.56
CA SER A 485 19.95 0.42 20.49
C SER A 485 18.58 -0.06 19.96
N PRO A 486 18.45 -0.29 18.63
CA PRO A 486 17.23 -0.84 18.05
C PRO A 486 17.00 -2.30 18.46
N PRO A 487 15.77 -2.83 18.31
CA PRO A 487 15.52 -4.26 18.46
C PRO A 487 16.40 -5.08 17.51
N PRO A 488 16.98 -6.20 17.96
CA PRO A 488 17.83 -7.03 17.12
C PRO A 488 17.04 -7.63 15.94
N PRO A 489 17.71 -7.93 14.82
CA PRO A 489 17.08 -8.61 13.70
C PRO A 489 16.52 -9.98 14.15
N LYS A 490 15.29 -10.27 13.74
CA LYS A 490 14.69 -11.59 13.97
C LYS A 490 15.45 -12.61 13.14
N ARG A 491 15.94 -13.68 13.79
CA ARG A 491 16.62 -14.81 13.14
C ARG A 491 15.66 -15.66 12.34
#